data_AF-A0A2V7P5N5-F1
#
_entry.id   AF-A0A2V7P5N5-F1
#
_cell.length_a   1.000
_cell.length_b   1.000
_cell.length_c   1.000
_cell.angle_alpha   90.00
_cell.angle_beta   90.00
_cell.angle_gamma   90.00
#
_symmetry.space_group_name_H-M   'P 1'
#
loop_
_entity.id
_entity.type
_entity.pdbx_description
1 polymer ?
#
loop_
_entity_poly.entity_id
_entity_poly.type
_entity_poly.pdbx_seq_one_letter_code
_entity_poly.pdbx_strand_id
1 'polypeptide(L)'
;VDAHRSVLLVASPYARRGIVDSTFYTTSSVVRSIGLILGLAPLSQYDAAAAPLWNAFSERGDSTPFTHVPSRWPLDERNQQAFRSTIPDRDFAEADRADEATLNWEIWTSVRPDVIPPPFRRSLVFEGKP
;
A
#
# COMPACT_ATOMS: atom_id res chain seq x y z
N VAL A 1 -15.84 8.40 -0.27
CA VAL A 1 -14.71 7.58 -0.76
C VAL A 1 -14.96 6.16 -0.29
N ASP A 2 -15.06 5.22 -1.22
CA ASP A 2 -15.28 3.79 -0.92
C ASP A 2 -13.95 3.12 -0.59
N ALA A 3 -13.94 2.11 0.29
CA ALA A 3 -12.71 1.45 0.76
C ALA A 3 -11.92 0.75 -0.36
N HIS A 4 -12.56 0.47 -1.49
CA HIS A 4 -11.93 -0.12 -2.67
C HIS A 4 -11.25 0.90 -3.59
N ARG A 5 -11.33 2.20 -3.28
CA ARG A 5 -10.67 3.26 -4.04
C ARG A 5 -9.44 3.77 -3.29
N SER A 6 -8.29 3.71 -3.94
CA SER A 6 -7.04 4.27 -3.44
C SER A 6 -6.76 5.64 -4.04
N VAL A 7 -5.99 6.46 -3.31
CA VAL A 7 -5.48 7.74 -3.83
C VAL A 7 -4.21 7.46 -4.64
N LEU A 8 -4.12 8.05 -5.83
CA LEU A 8 -2.94 8.03 -6.67
C LEU A 8 -2.45 9.48 -6.85
N LEU A 9 -1.19 9.73 -6.50
CA LEU A 9 -0.53 11.01 -6.70
C LEU A 9 0.62 10.83 -7.70
N VAL A 10 0.77 11.77 -8.63
CA VAL A 10 1.83 11.77 -9.63
C VAL A 10 2.62 13.07 -9.53
N ALA A 11 3.93 12.96 -9.35
CA ALA A 11 4.85 14.10 -9.28
C ALA A 11 5.95 13.91 -10.33
N SER A 12 5.99 14.82 -11.31
CA SER A 12 6.97 14.83 -12.39
C SER A 12 6.92 16.19 -13.11
N PRO A 13 8.00 16.67 -13.74
CA PRO A 13 7.92 17.79 -14.68
C PRO A 13 6.88 17.54 -15.78
N TYR A 14 6.69 16.29 -16.19
CA TYR A 14 5.72 15.91 -17.22
C TYR A 14 4.32 15.64 -16.67
N ALA A 15 4.13 15.62 -15.35
CA ALA A 15 2.80 15.45 -14.77
C ALA A 15 1.99 16.74 -14.96
N ARG A 16 0.72 16.60 -15.37
CA ARG A 16 -0.17 17.76 -15.47
C ARG A 16 -0.45 18.31 -14.07
N ARG A 17 -0.18 19.60 -13.86
CA ARG A 17 -0.28 20.27 -12.56
C ARG A 17 -1.65 20.87 -12.31
N GLY A 18 -2.05 20.92 -11.04
CA GLY A 18 -3.26 21.62 -10.60
C GLY A 18 -4.57 21.01 -11.07
N ILE A 19 -4.56 19.74 -11.52
CA ILE A 19 -5.74 19.04 -12.01
C ILE A 19 -6.10 17.85 -11.11
N VAL A 20 -7.38 17.46 -11.17
CA VAL A 20 -7.85 16.16 -10.70
C VAL A 20 -8.21 15.34 -11.93
N ASP A 21 -7.41 14.33 -12.22
CA ASP A 21 -7.72 13.36 -13.28
C ASP A 21 -8.81 12.40 -12.78
N SER A 22 -9.98 12.44 -13.41
CA SER A 22 -11.12 11.58 -13.08
C SER A 22 -11.22 10.33 -13.96
N THR A 23 -10.19 10.06 -14.77
CA THR A 23 -10.09 8.83 -15.57
C THR A 23 -10.09 7.61 -14.65
N PHE A 24 -10.82 6.57 -15.04
CA PHE A 24 -10.83 5.31 -14.29
C PHE A 24 -9.51 4.57 -14.47
N TYR A 25 -8.73 4.48 -13.40
CA TYR A 25 -7.50 3.69 -13.34
C TYR A 25 -7.60 2.56 -12.32
N THR A 26 -6.79 1.54 -12.55
CA THR A 26 -6.55 0.45 -11.60
C THR A 26 -5.06 0.38 -11.27
N THR A 27 -4.65 -0.46 -10.32
CA THR A 27 -3.22 -0.72 -10.08
C THR A 27 -2.52 -1.23 -11.34
N SER A 28 -3.20 -2.02 -12.17
CA SER A 28 -2.67 -2.48 -13.46
C SER A 28 -2.39 -1.34 -14.44
N SER A 29 -3.18 -0.24 -14.39
CA SER A 29 -2.91 0.97 -15.17
C SER A 29 -1.56 1.61 -14.79
N VAL A 30 -1.24 1.61 -13.50
CA VAL A 30 0.04 2.12 -12.97
C VAL A 30 1.18 1.23 -13.45
N VAL A 31 1.06 -0.09 -13.30
CA VAL A 31 2.06 -1.06 -13.77
C VAL A 31 2.31 -0.92 -15.27
N ARG A 32 1.23 -0.85 -16.07
CA ARG A 32 1.32 -0.65 -17.52
C ARG A 32 2.06 0.64 -17.88
N SER A 33 1.79 1.73 -17.16
CA SER A 33 2.44 3.02 -17.42
C SER A 33 3.93 3.01 -17.08
N ILE A 34 4.31 2.39 -15.96
CA ILE A 34 5.72 2.18 -15.60
C ILE A 34 6.41 1.35 -16.69
N GLY A 35 5.79 0.25 -17.12
CA GLY A 35 6.31 -0.60 -18.18
C GLY A 35 6.53 0.17 -19.48
N LEU A 36 5.58 0.99 -19.91
CA LEU A 36 5.71 1.82 -21.11
C LEU A 36 6.84 2.87 -20.99
N ILE A 37 7.00 3.52 -19.84
CA ILE A 37 8.09 4.48 -19.59
C ILE A 37 9.46 3.80 -19.67
N LEU A 38 9.57 2.56 -19.17
CA LEU A 38 10.81 1.79 -19.14
C LEU A 38 11.05 0.95 -20.41
N GLY A 39 10.11 0.94 -21.36
CA GLY A 39 10.19 0.13 -22.58
C GLY A 39 10.01 -1.39 -22.34
N LEU A 40 9.31 -1.77 -21.29
CA LEU A 40 9.05 -3.16 -20.93
C LEU A 40 7.80 -3.72 -21.62
N ALA A 41 7.85 -5.02 -21.94
CA ALA A 41 6.66 -5.78 -22.32
C ALA A 41 5.70 -5.90 -21.12
N PRO A 42 4.39 -6.12 -21.36
CA PRO A 42 3.45 -6.41 -20.28
C PRO A 42 3.89 -7.62 -19.47
N LEU A 43 3.67 -7.57 -18.16
CA LEU A 43 3.98 -8.68 -17.24
C LEU A 43 2.87 -9.74 -17.22
N SER A 44 1.64 -9.34 -17.58
CA SER A 44 0.46 -10.19 -17.58
C SER A 44 -0.59 -9.67 -18.58
N GLN A 45 -1.70 -10.41 -18.73
CA GLN A 45 -2.85 -9.95 -19.49
C GLN A 45 -3.53 -8.71 -18.86
N TYR A 46 -3.41 -8.51 -17.54
CA TYR A 46 -4.10 -7.46 -16.82
C TYR A 46 -3.53 -6.08 -17.13
N ASP A 47 -2.21 -5.93 -17.07
CA ASP A 47 -1.54 -4.68 -17.44
C ASP A 47 -1.48 -4.52 -18.96
N ALA A 48 -1.42 -5.61 -19.73
CA ALA A 48 -1.54 -5.54 -21.20
C ALA A 48 -2.85 -4.86 -21.65
N ALA A 49 -3.96 -5.15 -20.98
CA ALA A 49 -5.28 -4.59 -21.29
C ALA A 49 -5.61 -3.30 -20.52
N ALA A 50 -4.75 -2.85 -19.60
CA ALA A 50 -5.03 -1.69 -18.77
C ALA A 50 -4.81 -0.37 -19.53
N ALA A 51 -5.70 0.60 -19.29
CA ALA A 51 -5.51 1.97 -19.76
C ALA A 51 -4.30 2.61 -19.04
N PRO A 52 -3.26 3.09 -19.75
CA PRO A 52 -2.15 3.81 -19.16
C PRO A 52 -2.59 5.18 -18.62
N LEU A 53 -1.75 5.80 -17.77
CA LEU A 53 -1.96 7.12 -17.15
C LEU A 53 -1.74 8.29 -18.13
N TRP A 54 -2.01 8.12 -19.42
CA TRP A 54 -1.68 9.12 -20.45
C TRP A 54 -2.32 10.50 -20.15
N ASN A 55 -3.51 10.54 -19.55
CA ASN A 55 -4.18 11.80 -19.23
C ASN A 55 -3.54 12.54 -18.03
N ALA A 56 -2.72 11.85 -17.22
CA ALA A 56 -1.97 12.43 -16.11
C ALA A 56 -0.67 13.11 -16.56
N PHE A 57 -0.21 12.87 -17.79
CA PHE A 57 1.04 13.41 -18.32
C PHE A 57 0.82 14.40 -19.47
N SER A 58 1.79 15.28 -19.68
CA SER A 58 1.91 16.24 -20.78
C SER A 58 3.19 15.94 -21.54
N GLU A 59 3.19 16.14 -22.86
CA GLU A 59 4.39 16.02 -23.69
C GLU A 59 5.45 17.07 -23.32
N ARG A 60 5.01 18.28 -22.97
CA ARG A 60 5.88 19.37 -22.53
C ARG A 60 5.98 19.38 -21.01
N GLY A 61 7.21 19.25 -20.51
CA GLY A 61 7.51 19.32 -19.09
C GLY A 61 7.44 20.75 -18.55
N ASP A 62 6.94 20.88 -17.33
CA ASP A 62 6.93 22.08 -16.51
C ASP A 62 7.87 21.90 -15.30
N SER A 63 8.99 22.63 -15.32
CA SER A 63 10.02 22.60 -14.28
C SER A 63 9.82 23.64 -13.18
N THR A 64 8.64 24.26 -13.07
CA THR A 64 8.36 25.20 -11.97
C THR A 64 8.56 24.50 -10.61
N PRO A 65 9.31 25.08 -9.65
CA PRO A 65 9.53 24.45 -8.36
C PRO A 65 8.22 24.22 -7.60
N PHE A 66 8.15 23.13 -6.84
CA PHE A 66 7.05 22.90 -5.90
C PHE A 66 7.41 23.47 -4.52
N THR A 67 6.60 24.39 -4.01
CA THR A 67 6.71 24.91 -2.65
C THR A 67 6.08 23.90 -1.69
N HIS A 68 6.91 23.13 -0.98
CA HIS A 68 6.43 22.18 0.00
C HIS A 68 5.91 22.87 1.26
N VAL A 69 4.96 22.23 1.93
CA VAL A 69 4.50 22.63 3.26
C VAL A 69 5.39 21.95 4.31
N PRO A 70 5.83 22.65 5.37
CA PRO A 70 6.61 22.01 6.43
C PRO A 70 5.80 20.90 7.10
N SER A 71 6.47 19.80 7.47
CA SER A 71 5.83 18.76 8.28
C SER A 71 5.37 19.36 9.61
N ARG A 72 4.10 19.15 9.95
CA ARG A 72 3.53 19.57 11.24
C ARG A 72 3.72 18.52 12.33
N TRP A 73 4.14 17.31 11.95
CA TRP A 73 4.39 16.19 12.85
C TRP A 73 5.87 15.85 12.89
N PRO A 74 6.44 15.61 14.07
CA PRO A 74 7.80 15.12 14.19
C PRO A 74 7.89 13.73 13.54
N LEU A 75 8.84 13.55 12.62
CA LEU A 75 9.03 12.27 11.92
C LEU A 75 9.72 11.22 12.80
N ASP A 76 10.32 11.68 13.90
CA ASP A 76 11.03 10.90 14.90
C ASP A 76 10.19 10.68 16.17
N GLU A 77 8.92 11.12 16.17
CA GLU A 77 7.99 10.83 17.26
C GLU A 77 7.82 9.32 17.41
N ARG A 78 8.08 8.81 18.63
CA ARG A 78 7.86 7.41 18.99
C ARG A 78 6.73 7.34 20.00
N ASN A 79 5.98 6.23 19.98
CA ASN A 79 5.01 5.93 21.02
C ASN A 79 5.69 6.00 22.40
N GLN A 80 5.21 6.87 23.28
CA GLN A 80 5.72 7.00 24.65
C GLN A 80 5.68 5.67 25.39
N GLN A 81 4.63 4.89 25.14
CA GLN A 81 4.48 3.52 25.60
C GLN A 81 4.14 2.63 24.41
N ALA A 82 5.12 1.87 23.93
CA ALA A 82 4.90 0.87 22.90
C ALA A 82 4.43 -0.44 23.55
N PHE A 83 3.50 -1.13 22.89
CA PHE A 83 3.18 -2.51 23.23
C PHE A 83 4.45 -3.37 23.17
N ARG A 84 4.69 -4.16 24.21
CA ARG A 84 5.87 -5.05 24.30
C ARG A 84 5.42 -6.45 23.92
N SER A 85 5.68 -6.81 22.67
CA SER A 85 5.48 -8.17 22.17
C SER A 85 6.34 -9.15 22.96
N THR A 86 5.78 -10.31 23.24
CA THR A 86 6.49 -11.46 23.81
C THR A 86 7.07 -12.37 22.72
N ILE A 87 6.69 -12.13 21.46
CA ILE A 87 7.20 -12.86 20.30
C ILE A 87 8.67 -12.48 20.09
N PRO A 88 9.59 -13.46 19.98
CA PRO A 88 10.99 -13.18 19.68
C PRO A 88 11.16 -12.43 18.36
N ASP A 89 12.01 -11.40 18.33
CA ASP A 89 12.28 -10.62 17.10
C ASP A 89 12.65 -11.50 15.89
N ARG A 90 13.37 -12.61 16.14
CA ARG A 90 13.76 -13.58 15.10
C ARG A 90 12.58 -14.27 14.41
N ASP A 91 11.42 -14.34 15.06
CA ASP A 91 10.23 -14.98 14.50
C ASP A 91 9.52 -14.08 13.47
N PHE A 92 9.94 -12.83 13.32
CA PHE A 92 9.58 -11.94 12.21
C PHE A 92 10.56 -12.01 11.03
N ALA A 93 11.64 -12.81 11.11
CA ALA A 93 12.63 -12.91 10.04
C ALA A 93 12.16 -13.75 8.84
N GLU A 94 11.20 -14.65 9.07
CA GLU A 94 10.63 -15.53 8.05
C GLU A 94 9.11 -15.43 8.11
N ALA A 95 8.46 -15.55 6.95
CA ALA A 95 7.00 -15.57 6.88
C ALA A 95 6.43 -16.75 7.69
N ASP A 96 5.32 -16.51 8.38
CA ASP A 96 4.55 -17.53 9.13
C ASP A 96 5.31 -18.24 10.27
N ARG A 97 6.44 -17.68 10.71
CA ARG A 97 7.22 -18.26 11.82
C ARG A 97 6.68 -17.87 13.20
N ALA A 98 6.16 -16.66 13.35
CA ALA A 98 5.48 -16.23 14.57
C ALA A 98 4.16 -16.99 14.75
N ASP A 99 3.84 -17.39 15.98
CA ASP A 99 2.55 -18.03 16.28
C ASP A 99 1.39 -17.09 15.94
N GLU A 100 0.55 -17.48 14.98
CA GLU A 100 -0.53 -16.66 14.45
C GLU A 100 -1.52 -16.22 15.55
N ALA A 101 -1.87 -17.10 16.47
CA ALA A 101 -2.86 -16.82 17.50
C ALA A 101 -2.33 -15.76 18.48
N THR A 102 -1.07 -15.90 18.89
CA THR A 102 -0.36 -14.96 19.75
C THR A 102 -0.17 -13.63 19.04
N LEU A 103 0.32 -13.63 17.79
CA LEU A 103 0.55 -12.41 17.01
C LEU A 103 -0.73 -11.62 16.80
N ASN A 104 -1.82 -12.27 16.41
CA ASN A 104 -3.11 -11.62 16.23
C ASN A 104 -3.66 -11.03 17.54
N TRP A 105 -3.48 -11.75 18.66
CA TRP A 105 -3.88 -11.26 19.97
C TRP A 105 -3.06 -10.03 20.39
N GLU A 106 -1.74 -10.07 20.21
CA GLU A 106 -0.84 -8.96 20.54
C GLU A 106 -1.12 -7.71 19.67
N ILE A 107 -1.35 -7.89 18.36
CA ILE A 107 -1.74 -6.78 17.46
C ILE A 107 -3.04 -6.14 17.95
N TRP A 108 -4.06 -6.93 18.28
CA TRP A 108 -5.32 -6.39 18.78
C TRP A 108 -5.14 -5.61 20.08
N THR A 109 -4.50 -6.22 21.08
CA THR A 109 -4.27 -5.62 22.40
C THR A 109 -3.41 -4.36 22.30
N SER A 110 -2.49 -4.29 21.33
CA SER A 110 -1.68 -3.08 21.09
C SER A 110 -2.49 -1.84 20.70
N VAL A 111 -3.65 -2.03 20.07
CA VAL A 111 -4.55 -0.95 19.62
C VAL A 111 -5.75 -0.79 20.56
N ARG A 112 -6.22 -1.89 21.17
CA ARG A 112 -7.44 -1.95 21.99
C ARG A 112 -7.21 -2.79 23.25
N PRO A 113 -6.42 -2.30 24.22
CA PRO A 113 -6.00 -3.08 25.38
C PRO A 113 -7.15 -3.56 26.26
N ASP A 114 -8.24 -2.80 26.33
CA ASP A 114 -9.39 -3.07 27.21
C ASP A 114 -10.57 -3.76 26.50
N VAL A 115 -10.38 -4.18 25.24
CA VAL A 115 -11.44 -4.80 24.44
C VAL A 115 -11.06 -6.24 24.15
N ILE A 116 -11.97 -7.17 24.44
CA ILE A 116 -11.78 -8.58 24.11
C ILE A 116 -11.63 -8.72 22.56
N PRO A 117 -10.57 -9.40 22.07
CA PRO A 117 -10.41 -9.62 20.64
C PRO A 117 -11.59 -10.39 20.06
N PRO A 118 -12.00 -10.07 18.81
CA PRO A 118 -13.06 -10.82 18.14
C PRO A 118 -12.67 -12.30 18.03
N PRO A 119 -13.64 -13.22 18.03
CA PRO A 119 -13.36 -14.65 17.96
C PRO A 119 -12.59 -14.98 16.68
N PHE A 120 -11.62 -15.91 16.80
CA PHE A 120 -10.84 -16.39 15.67
C PHE A 120 -11.77 -16.94 14.58
N ARG A 121 -11.68 -16.40 13.36
CA ARG A 121 -12.27 -17.05 12.19
C ARG A 121 -11.30 -18.10 11.68
N ARG A 122 -11.54 -19.36 12.02
CA ARG A 122 -10.85 -20.49 11.37
C ARG A 122 -11.36 -20.65 9.95
N SER A 123 -10.45 -20.62 8.97
CA SER A 123 -10.70 -21.23 7.66
C SER A 123 -10.54 -22.75 7.82
N LEU A 124 -11.47 -23.51 7.26
CA LEU A 124 -11.32 -24.96 7.18
C LEU A 124 -10.28 -25.26 6.10
N VAL A 125 -9.06 -25.62 6.50
CA VAL A 125 -8.10 -26.22 5.58
C VAL A 125 -8.50 -27.69 5.43
N PHE A 126 -9.10 -28.03 4.30
CA PHE A 126 -9.28 -29.43 3.93
C PHE A 126 -7.91 -29.95 3.48
N GLU A 127 -7.23 -30.70 4.35
CA GLU A 127 -6.15 -31.58 3.92
C GLU A 127 -6.75 -32.66 3.03
N GLY A 128 -6.75 -32.40 1.72
CA GLY A 128 -6.95 -33.44 0.72
C GLY A 128 -5.79 -34.41 0.83
N LYS A 129 -6.04 -35.57 1.45
CA LYS A 129 -5.16 -36.73 1.29
C LYS A 129 -5.17 -37.11 -0.21
N PRO A 130 -4.00 -37.39 -0.83
CA PRO A 130 -3.92 -37.78 -2.23
C PRO A 130 -4.71 -39.05 -2.55
#